data_AF-A0A354YWV6-F1
#
_entry.id   AF-A0A354YWV6-F1
#
_cell.length_a   1.000
_cell.length_b   1.000
_cell.length_c   1.000
_cell.angle_alpha   90.00
_cell.angle_beta   90.00
_cell.angle_gamma   90.00
#
_symmetry.space_group_name_H-M   'P 1'
#
loop_
_entity.id
_entity.type
_entity.pdbx_description
1 polymer ?
#
loop_
_entity_poly.entity_id
_entity_poly.type
_entity_poly.pdbx_seq_one_letter_code
_entity_poly.pdbx_strand_id
1 'polypeptide(L)'
;GGQQQRVAIARALCMDPIAMLFDEPTSALDPTMVSEVLAVIRRLAKAGMTMLVVTHEMEFARNISTRVFYMDEGIIYEEGTPEQIFENPQREKTRAFINRVRSFNYHIDNPNYDLYAMNAEIEAFCEKHLLPPRVCDHILLLVEETLLLQTDFSDISLNLAYFEKTGHLEFRCEAAGEPVNPLQEGVQSDDIGLKLIQSRIEDSQYRYENHKNMLFFKVKGE
;
A
#
# COMPACT_ATOMS: atom_id res chain seq x y z
N GLY A 1 -4.31 -29.78 11.42
CA GLY A 1 -4.05 -28.60 12.27
C GLY A 1 -5.26 -28.17 13.11
N GLY A 2 -6.39 -27.79 12.50
CA GLY A 2 -7.44 -27.01 13.19
C GLY A 2 -8.06 -27.63 14.44
N GLN A 3 -8.25 -28.96 14.44
CA GLN A 3 -8.73 -29.69 15.64
C GLN A 3 -7.73 -29.61 16.81
N GLN A 4 -6.43 -29.74 16.53
CA GLN A 4 -5.37 -29.63 17.56
C GLN A 4 -5.32 -28.21 18.15
N GLN A 5 -5.50 -27.19 17.31
CA GLN A 5 -5.59 -25.79 17.75
C GLN A 5 -6.77 -25.60 18.74
N ARG A 6 -7.94 -26.15 18.44
CA ARG A 6 -9.11 -26.06 19.33
C ARG A 6 -8.91 -26.78 20.66
N VAL A 7 -8.27 -27.95 20.64
CA VAL A 7 -7.92 -28.66 21.88
C VAL A 7 -6.94 -27.83 22.71
N ALA A 8 -5.97 -27.15 22.08
CA ALA A 8 -5.04 -26.26 22.77
C ALA A 8 -5.76 -25.06 23.41
N ILE A 9 -6.70 -24.44 22.69
CA ILE A 9 -7.54 -23.35 23.21
C ILE A 9 -8.39 -23.85 24.38
N ALA A 10 -9.07 -24.98 24.24
CA ALA A 10 -9.88 -25.57 25.29
C ALA A 10 -9.04 -25.86 26.55
N ARG A 11 -7.85 -26.44 26.38
CA ARG A 11 -6.90 -26.70 27.47
C ARG A 11 -6.50 -25.43 28.21
N ALA A 12 -6.24 -24.34 27.49
CA ALA A 12 -5.91 -23.05 28.11
C ALA A 12 -7.10 -22.47 28.89
N LEU A 13 -8.32 -22.58 28.35
CA LEU A 13 -9.54 -22.13 29.02
C LEU A 13 -9.87 -22.91 30.29
N CYS A 14 -9.48 -24.19 30.38
CA CYS A 14 -9.66 -24.98 31.60
C CYS A 14 -8.91 -24.43 32.82
N MET A 15 -7.93 -23.53 32.61
CA MET A 15 -7.17 -22.88 33.69
C MET A 15 -7.84 -21.61 34.21
N ASP A 16 -9.03 -21.25 33.70
CA ASP A 16 -9.74 -20.00 34.00
C ASP A 16 -8.84 -18.75 33.89
N PRO A 17 -8.23 -18.52 32.71
CA PRO A 17 -7.25 -17.45 32.56
C PRO A 17 -7.92 -16.07 32.58
N ILE A 18 -7.25 -15.12 33.23
CA ILE A 18 -7.68 -13.71 33.20
C ILE A 18 -7.50 -13.06 31.82
N ALA A 19 -6.60 -13.60 30.98
CA ALA A 19 -6.35 -13.15 29.63
C ALA A 19 -5.78 -14.27 28.74
N MET A 20 -6.08 -14.20 27.44
CA MET A 20 -5.59 -15.12 26.43
C MET A 20 -4.63 -14.43 25.45
N LEU A 21 -3.50 -15.05 25.17
CA LEU A 21 -2.54 -14.58 24.18
C LEU A 21 -2.57 -15.51 22.97
N PHE A 22 -2.80 -14.93 21.79
CA PHE A 22 -2.77 -15.65 20.52
C PHE A 22 -1.65 -15.10 19.66
N ASP A 23 -0.69 -15.94 19.31
CA ASP A 23 0.38 -15.61 18.37
C ASP A 23 0.13 -16.35 17.06
N GLU A 24 -0.23 -15.59 16.02
CA GLU A 24 -0.52 -16.08 14.66
C GLU A 24 -1.36 -17.37 14.63
N PRO A 25 -2.57 -17.38 15.23
CA PRO A 25 -3.30 -18.61 15.57
C PRO A 25 -3.80 -19.41 14.35
N THR A 26 -3.63 -18.88 13.14
CA THR A 26 -4.10 -19.46 11.88
C THR A 26 -2.96 -19.80 10.91
N SER A 27 -1.73 -19.37 11.17
CA SER A 27 -0.60 -19.46 10.23
C SER A 27 -0.22 -20.88 9.81
N ALA A 28 -0.44 -21.88 10.69
CA ALA A 28 -0.11 -23.29 10.44
C ALA A 28 -1.33 -24.14 10.00
N LEU A 29 -2.42 -23.50 9.56
CA LEU A 29 -3.68 -24.16 9.25
C LEU A 29 -4.01 -24.09 7.76
N ASP A 30 -4.62 -25.16 7.23
CA ASP A 30 -5.22 -25.15 5.90
C ASP A 30 -6.31 -24.06 5.80
N PRO A 31 -6.46 -23.38 4.65
CA PRO A 31 -7.42 -22.28 4.48
C PRO A 31 -8.87 -22.63 4.87
N THR A 32 -9.27 -23.89 4.69
CA THR A 32 -10.61 -24.37 5.07
C THR A 32 -10.83 -24.41 6.58
N MET A 33 -9.77 -24.58 7.38
CA MET A 33 -9.83 -24.70 8.84
C MET A 33 -9.65 -23.35 9.56
N VAL A 34 -9.09 -22.35 8.89
CA VAL A 34 -8.87 -20.99 9.42
C VAL A 34 -10.17 -20.39 9.96
N SER A 35 -11.24 -20.45 9.16
CA SER A 35 -12.56 -19.92 9.52
C SER A 35 -13.12 -20.51 10.83
N GLU A 36 -12.88 -21.80 11.07
CA GLU A 36 -13.36 -22.48 12.28
C GLU A 36 -12.62 -22.00 13.54
N VAL A 37 -11.29 -21.85 13.47
CA VAL A 37 -10.48 -21.37 14.60
C VAL A 37 -10.79 -19.91 14.91
N LEU A 38 -10.85 -19.06 13.88
CA LEU A 38 -11.22 -17.65 14.05
C LEU A 38 -12.65 -17.50 14.63
N ALA A 39 -13.57 -18.41 14.31
CA ALA A 39 -14.92 -18.40 14.90
C ALA A 39 -14.90 -18.66 16.42
N VAL A 40 -14.02 -19.54 16.90
CA VAL A 40 -13.84 -19.79 18.34
C VAL A 40 -13.30 -18.53 19.02
N ILE A 41 -12.25 -17.92 18.46
CA ILE A 41 -11.64 -16.71 19.04
C ILE A 41 -12.64 -15.55 19.06
N ARG A 42 -13.41 -15.36 17.98
CA ARG A 42 -14.54 -14.40 17.94
C ARG A 42 -15.54 -14.62 19.06
N ARG A 43 -15.88 -15.87 19.36
CA ARG A 43 -16.84 -16.20 20.43
C ARG A 43 -16.28 -15.85 21.81
N LEU A 44 -14.98 -16.08 22.04
CA LEU A 44 -14.31 -15.70 23.28
C LEU A 44 -14.26 -14.17 23.45
N ALA A 45 -13.92 -13.43 22.38
CA ALA A 45 -13.97 -11.97 22.38
C ALA A 45 -15.35 -11.46 22.80
N LYS A 46 -16.41 -11.98 22.16
CA LYS A 46 -17.81 -11.61 22.44
C LYS A 46 -18.26 -11.96 23.86
N ALA A 47 -17.64 -12.97 24.47
CA ALA A 47 -17.91 -13.35 25.87
C ALA A 47 -17.22 -12.43 26.90
N GLY A 48 -16.45 -11.43 26.44
CA GLY A 48 -15.75 -10.49 27.32
C GLY A 48 -14.38 -10.99 27.80
N MET A 49 -13.84 -12.05 27.20
CA MET A 49 -12.48 -12.51 27.50
C MET A 49 -11.47 -11.43 27.10
N THR A 50 -10.54 -11.08 28.00
CA THR A 50 -9.43 -10.19 27.65
C THR A 50 -8.45 -10.95 26.77
N MET A 51 -8.07 -10.39 25.63
CA MET A 51 -7.19 -11.08 24.68
C MET A 51 -6.19 -10.13 24.04
N LEU A 52 -4.98 -10.63 23.80
CA LEU A 52 -4.00 -10.04 22.89
C LEU A 52 -3.82 -11.00 21.71
N VAL A 53 -3.93 -10.48 20.49
CA VAL A 53 -3.79 -11.29 19.28
C VAL A 53 -2.77 -10.65 18.35
N VAL A 54 -1.73 -11.39 18.01
CA VAL A 54 -0.77 -11.07 16.94
C VAL A 54 -1.25 -11.79 15.68
N THR A 55 -1.49 -11.05 14.61
CA THR A 55 -1.99 -11.62 13.36
C THR A 55 -1.72 -10.74 12.15
N HIS A 56 -1.49 -11.37 11.01
CA HIS A 56 -1.50 -10.73 9.69
C HIS A 56 -2.89 -10.73 9.01
N GLU A 57 -3.92 -11.30 9.66
CA GLU A 57 -5.30 -11.33 9.16
C GLU A 57 -6.05 -10.04 9.50
N MET A 58 -5.91 -9.02 8.65
CA MET A 58 -6.44 -7.67 8.87
C MET A 58 -7.95 -7.63 9.11
N GLU A 59 -8.74 -8.41 8.34
CA GLU A 59 -10.20 -8.44 8.49
C GLU A 59 -10.61 -9.06 9.84
N PHE A 60 -9.87 -10.05 10.32
CA PHE A 60 -10.10 -10.62 11.63
C PHE A 60 -9.77 -9.59 12.72
N ALA A 61 -8.59 -8.97 12.67
CA ALA A 61 -8.20 -7.93 13.61
C ALA A 61 -9.23 -6.79 13.65
N ARG A 62 -9.68 -6.31 12.49
CA ARG A 62 -10.72 -5.26 12.37
C ARG A 62 -12.02 -5.63 13.08
N ASN A 63 -12.45 -6.89 12.98
CA ASN A 63 -13.76 -7.33 13.45
C ASN A 63 -13.82 -7.67 14.94
N ILE A 64 -12.70 -7.99 15.59
CA ILE A 64 -12.69 -8.46 16.98
C ILE A 64 -11.98 -7.55 17.97
N SER A 65 -11.10 -6.69 17.48
CA SER A 65 -10.28 -5.86 18.36
C SER A 65 -11.02 -4.60 18.80
N THR A 66 -10.71 -4.14 20.00
CA THR A 66 -11.14 -2.82 20.51
C THR A 66 -10.03 -1.78 20.33
N ARG A 67 -8.77 -2.23 20.26
CA ARG A 67 -7.56 -1.45 20.00
C ARG A 67 -6.64 -2.23 19.07
N VAL A 68 -5.98 -1.53 18.17
CA VAL A 68 -5.05 -2.09 17.20
C VAL A 68 -3.71 -1.38 17.33
N PHE A 69 -2.64 -2.17 17.26
CA PHE A 69 -1.26 -1.68 17.24
C PHE A 69 -0.64 -2.11 15.92
N TYR A 70 -0.23 -1.15 15.11
CA TYR A 70 0.62 -1.39 13.96
C TYR A 70 2.07 -1.28 14.41
N MET A 71 2.81 -2.37 14.22
CA MET A 71 4.22 -2.45 14.59
C MET A 71 5.10 -2.41 13.35
N ASP A 72 6.18 -1.66 13.44
CA ASP A 72 7.21 -1.53 12.39
C ASP A 72 8.57 -1.41 13.08
N GLU A 73 9.59 -2.10 12.59
CA GLU A 73 10.96 -2.08 13.13
C GLU A 73 11.05 -2.30 14.66
N GLY A 74 10.15 -3.12 15.21
CA GLY A 74 10.12 -3.45 16.64
C GLY A 74 9.49 -2.38 17.55
N ILE A 75 8.95 -1.29 16.99
CA ILE A 75 8.22 -0.26 17.74
C ILE A 75 6.73 -0.28 17.41
N ILE A 76 5.91 0.25 18.31
CA ILE A 76 4.52 0.60 17.99
C ILE A 76 4.58 1.88 17.16
N TYR A 77 4.43 1.71 15.84
CA TYR A 77 4.46 2.82 14.91
C TYR A 77 3.13 3.57 14.93
N GLU A 78 2.00 2.88 14.99
CA GLU A 78 0.69 3.54 15.12
C GLU A 78 -0.23 2.72 16.03
N GLU A 79 -1.05 3.40 16.82
CA GLU A 79 -2.08 2.77 17.64
C GLU A 79 -3.40 3.53 17.54
N GLY A 80 -4.50 2.81 17.67
CA GLY A 80 -5.83 3.42 17.61
C GLY A 80 -6.96 2.41 17.70
N THR A 81 -8.18 2.89 17.51
CA THR A 81 -9.33 2.01 17.27
C THR A 81 -9.18 1.30 15.92
N PRO A 82 -9.90 0.18 15.70
CA PRO A 82 -9.91 -0.47 14.39
C PRO A 82 -10.30 0.49 13.26
N GLU A 83 -11.25 1.39 13.49
CA GLU A 83 -11.67 2.41 12.52
C GLU A 83 -10.51 3.37 12.19
N GLN A 84 -9.80 3.87 13.20
CA GLN A 84 -8.65 4.74 12.99
C GLN A 84 -7.54 4.04 12.21
N ILE A 85 -7.21 2.79 12.52
CA ILE A 85 -6.10 2.09 11.87
C ILE A 85 -6.50 1.56 10.48
N PHE A 86 -7.67 0.95 10.33
CA PHE A 86 -8.06 0.27 9.09
C PHE A 86 -8.80 1.15 8.08
N GLU A 87 -9.39 2.26 8.50
CA GLU A 87 -10.15 3.17 7.62
C GLU A 87 -9.46 4.52 7.46
N ASN A 88 -8.89 5.07 8.53
CA ASN A 88 -8.27 6.39 8.53
C ASN A 88 -6.83 6.42 9.07
N PRO A 89 -5.91 5.56 8.56
CA PRO A 89 -4.54 5.50 9.08
C PRO A 89 -3.82 6.84 8.87
N GLN A 90 -3.23 7.34 9.95
CA GLN A 90 -2.58 8.66 9.97
C GLN A 90 -1.15 8.58 9.46
N ARG A 91 -0.44 7.49 9.72
CA ARG A 91 0.97 7.36 9.31
C ARG A 91 1.13 6.60 8.00
N GLU A 92 2.15 7.01 7.25
CA GLU A 92 2.40 6.54 5.89
C GLU A 92 2.65 5.03 5.80
N LYS A 93 3.55 4.47 6.62
CA LYS A 93 3.82 3.02 6.64
C LYS A 93 2.57 2.20 6.99
N THR A 94 1.76 2.65 7.96
CA THR A 94 0.48 2.00 8.30
C THR A 94 -0.49 2.04 7.12
N ARG A 95 -0.63 3.19 6.45
CA ARG A 95 -1.49 3.35 5.28
C ARG A 95 -1.05 2.42 4.14
N ALA A 96 0.26 2.37 3.88
CA ALA A 96 0.84 1.46 2.90
C ALA A 96 0.53 0.00 3.24
N PHE A 97 0.71 -0.39 4.50
CA PHE A 97 0.44 -1.76 4.96
C PHE A 97 -1.05 -2.15 4.87
N ILE A 98 -1.95 -1.31 5.39
CA ILE A 98 -3.39 -1.58 5.45
C ILE A 98 -4.04 -1.66 4.07
N ASN A 99 -3.65 -0.75 3.17
CA ASN A 99 -4.15 -0.77 1.80
C ASN A 99 -3.48 -1.85 0.94
N ARG A 100 -2.60 -2.67 1.53
CA ARG A 100 -1.71 -3.61 0.82
C ARG A 100 -1.05 -2.93 -0.38
N VAL A 101 -0.58 -1.71 -0.15
CA VAL A 101 0.09 -0.93 -1.18
C VAL A 101 1.37 -1.65 -1.53
N ARG A 102 1.47 -2.04 -2.80
CA ARG A 102 2.70 -2.55 -3.38
C ARG A 102 3.37 -1.38 -4.06
N SER A 103 4.61 -1.12 -3.71
CA SER A 103 5.34 0.04 -4.20
C SER A 103 6.53 -0.41 -5.01
N PHE A 104 6.67 0.17 -6.20
CA PHE A 104 7.91 0.21 -6.96
C PHE A 104 8.52 1.60 -6.78
N ASN A 105 9.83 1.65 -6.49
CA ASN A 105 10.58 2.89 -6.33
C ASN A 105 11.78 2.85 -7.25
N TYR A 106 12.01 3.93 -7.99
CA TYR A 106 13.16 4.08 -8.87
C TYR A 106 13.79 5.47 -8.68
N HIS A 107 15.10 5.54 -8.64
CA HIS A 107 15.83 6.78 -8.43
C HIS A 107 16.72 7.09 -9.63
N ILE A 108 16.70 8.35 -10.07
CA ILE A 108 17.53 8.87 -11.14
C ILE A 108 18.36 10.03 -10.58
N ASP A 109 19.68 9.91 -10.70
CA ASP A 109 20.66 10.90 -10.23
C ASP A 109 21.40 11.58 -11.39
N ASN A 110 21.15 11.16 -12.63
CA ASN A 110 21.77 11.71 -13.81
C ASN A 110 20.92 11.47 -15.08
N PRO A 111 21.11 12.27 -16.15
CA PRO A 111 20.31 12.16 -17.37
C PRO A 111 20.60 10.92 -18.23
N ASN A 112 21.68 10.17 -17.96
CA ASN A 112 22.01 8.92 -18.68
C ASN A 112 21.44 7.69 -17.96
N TYR A 113 20.27 7.81 -17.34
CA TYR A 113 19.57 6.68 -16.71
C TYR A 113 19.19 5.61 -17.73
N ASP A 114 19.13 4.36 -17.28
CA ASP A 114 18.76 3.23 -18.13
C ASP A 114 17.24 3.11 -18.23
N LEU A 115 16.67 3.74 -19.26
CA LEU A 115 15.23 3.70 -19.54
C LEU A 115 14.74 2.25 -19.75
N TYR A 116 15.53 1.39 -20.41
CA TYR A 116 15.12 0.02 -20.69
C TYR A 116 15.10 -0.85 -19.43
N ALA A 117 16.10 -0.68 -18.55
CA ALA A 117 16.11 -1.35 -17.27
C ALA A 117 14.92 -0.91 -16.39
N MET A 118 14.66 0.40 -16.31
CA MET A 118 13.52 0.93 -15.58
C MET A 118 12.19 0.39 -16.12
N ASN A 119 12.00 0.38 -17.44
CA ASN A 119 10.78 -0.16 -18.07
C ASN A 119 10.62 -1.66 -17.77
N ALA A 120 11.70 -2.45 -17.83
CA ALA A 120 11.65 -3.87 -17.48
C ALA A 120 11.29 -4.11 -16.00
N GLU A 121 11.75 -3.25 -15.09
CA GLU A 121 11.39 -3.33 -13.67
C GLU A 121 9.92 -2.96 -13.43
N ILE A 122 9.39 -1.96 -14.14
CA ILE A 122 7.96 -1.60 -14.11
C ILE A 122 7.11 -2.76 -14.64
N GLU A 123 7.49 -3.36 -15.78
CA GLU A 123 6.80 -4.52 -16.34
C GLU A 123 6.79 -5.70 -15.35
N ALA A 124 7.92 -5.98 -14.72
CA ALA A 124 8.03 -7.02 -13.70
C ALA A 124 7.15 -6.74 -12.48
N PHE A 125 7.05 -5.47 -12.06
CA PHE A 125 6.12 -5.06 -11.00
C PHE A 125 4.66 -5.31 -11.42
N CYS A 126 4.28 -4.93 -12.63
CA CYS A 126 2.94 -5.17 -13.17
C CYS A 126 2.59 -6.66 -13.25
N GLU A 127 3.50 -7.48 -13.78
CA GLU A 127 3.31 -8.93 -13.87
C GLU A 127 3.17 -9.58 -12.49
N LYS A 128 4.06 -9.23 -11.56
CA LYS A 128 4.05 -9.75 -10.19
C LYS A 128 2.74 -9.47 -9.45
N HIS A 129 2.08 -8.36 -9.78
CA HIS A 129 0.83 -7.93 -9.16
C HIS A 129 -0.40 -8.18 -10.04
N LEU A 130 -0.26 -8.96 -11.12
CA LEU A 130 -1.33 -9.38 -12.02
C LEU A 130 -2.11 -8.19 -12.60
N LEU A 131 -1.43 -7.08 -12.87
CA LEU A 131 -2.04 -5.91 -13.48
C LEU A 131 -2.39 -6.20 -14.97
N PRO A 132 -3.54 -5.73 -15.47
CA PRO A 132 -3.89 -5.91 -16.88
C PRO A 132 -2.82 -5.29 -17.82
N PRO A 133 -2.54 -5.90 -18.99
CA PRO A 133 -1.53 -5.38 -19.92
C PRO A 133 -1.74 -3.91 -20.30
N ARG A 134 -3.00 -3.50 -20.52
CA ARG A 134 -3.34 -2.09 -20.83
C ARG A 134 -2.95 -1.12 -19.73
N VAL A 135 -3.07 -1.54 -18.48
CA VAL A 135 -2.69 -0.73 -17.32
C VAL A 135 -1.16 -0.59 -17.25
N CYS A 136 -0.43 -1.66 -17.57
CA CYS A 136 1.03 -1.60 -17.71
C CYS A 136 1.45 -0.60 -18.81
N ASP A 137 0.81 -0.64 -19.98
CA ASP A 137 1.06 0.31 -21.07
C ASP A 137 0.76 1.76 -20.65
N HIS A 138 -0.31 1.97 -19.89
CA HIS A 138 -0.64 3.29 -19.34
C HIS A 138 0.45 3.81 -18.40
N ILE A 139 0.98 2.94 -17.54
CA ILE A 139 2.05 3.30 -16.59
C ILE A 139 3.33 3.67 -17.33
N LEU A 140 3.78 2.83 -18.28
CA LEU A 140 5.01 3.07 -19.03
C LEU A 140 4.95 4.42 -19.77
N LEU A 141 3.86 4.68 -20.49
CA LEU A 141 3.66 5.97 -21.17
C LEU A 141 3.60 7.13 -20.19
N LEU A 142 2.89 6.98 -19.07
CA LEU A 142 2.79 8.03 -18.05
C LEU A 142 4.17 8.38 -17.46
N VAL A 143 5.00 7.38 -17.18
CA VAL A 143 6.36 7.54 -16.66
C VAL A 143 7.24 8.25 -17.70
N GLU A 144 7.23 7.80 -18.94
CA GLU A 144 8.02 8.39 -20.03
C GLU A 144 7.67 9.87 -20.24
N GLU A 145 6.38 10.19 -20.41
CA GLU A 145 5.93 11.56 -20.60
C GLU A 145 6.22 12.44 -19.38
N THR A 146 6.12 11.89 -18.17
CA THR A 146 6.46 12.64 -16.95
C THR A 146 7.95 12.96 -16.86
N LEU A 147 8.81 12.04 -17.30
CA LEU A 147 10.26 12.26 -17.35
C LEU A 147 10.64 13.31 -18.40
N LEU A 148 9.95 13.37 -19.53
CA LEU A 148 10.15 14.40 -20.56
C LEU A 148 9.83 15.82 -20.07
N LEU A 149 8.99 15.95 -19.05
CA LEU A 149 8.70 17.25 -18.41
C LEU A 149 9.82 17.71 -17.46
N GLN A 150 10.74 16.82 -17.07
CA GLN A 150 11.80 17.16 -16.12
C GLN A 150 12.97 17.83 -16.84
N THR A 151 13.50 18.89 -16.21
CA THR A 151 14.65 19.64 -16.73
C THR A 151 15.92 19.42 -15.94
N ASP A 152 15.78 18.97 -14.69
CA ASP A 152 16.87 18.65 -13.78
C ASP A 152 16.79 17.16 -13.41
N PHE A 153 17.83 16.42 -13.76
CA PHE A 153 17.96 14.98 -13.50
C PHE A 153 18.93 14.68 -12.36
N SER A 154 19.34 15.69 -11.57
CA SER A 154 20.28 15.49 -10.47
C SER A 154 19.70 14.70 -9.29
N ASP A 155 18.39 14.75 -9.11
CA ASP A 155 17.67 14.02 -8.06
C ASP A 155 16.19 13.89 -8.44
N ILE A 156 15.83 12.75 -9.03
CA ILE A 156 14.45 12.37 -9.33
C ILE A 156 14.13 11.05 -8.62
N SER A 157 12.99 11.01 -7.95
CA SER A 157 12.41 9.81 -7.35
C SER A 157 11.06 9.50 -7.97
N LEU A 158 10.94 8.30 -8.51
CA LEU A 158 9.70 7.76 -9.07
C LEU A 158 9.13 6.72 -8.10
N ASN A 159 7.84 6.82 -7.80
CA ASN A 159 7.12 5.85 -6.99
C ASN A 159 5.84 5.44 -7.69
N LEU A 160 5.66 4.14 -7.92
CA LEU A 160 4.42 3.55 -8.41
C LEU A 160 3.81 2.71 -7.29
N ALA A 161 2.59 3.05 -6.89
CA ALA A 161 1.87 2.45 -5.78
C ALA A 161 0.60 1.75 -6.28
N TYR A 162 0.51 0.43 -6.11
CA TYR A 162 -0.67 -0.37 -6.41
C TYR A 162 -1.44 -0.70 -5.14
N PHE A 163 -2.71 -0.27 -5.08
CA PHE A 163 -3.58 -0.46 -3.93
C PHE A 163 -4.47 -1.68 -4.14
N GLU A 164 -3.94 -2.88 -3.85
CA GLU A 164 -4.57 -4.19 -4.12
C GLU A 164 -6.05 -4.25 -3.72
N LYS A 165 -6.42 -3.68 -2.57
CA LYS A 165 -7.79 -3.74 -2.04
C LYS A 165 -8.81 -3.00 -2.90
N THR A 166 -8.38 -1.92 -3.53
CA THR A 166 -9.22 -0.98 -4.30
C THR A 166 -8.98 -1.08 -5.79
N GLY A 167 -7.91 -1.75 -6.22
CA GLY A 167 -7.53 -1.90 -7.62
C GLY A 167 -6.99 -0.63 -8.29
N HIS A 168 -6.82 0.48 -7.57
CA HIS A 168 -6.28 1.72 -8.16
C HIS A 168 -4.75 1.79 -8.06
N LEU A 169 -4.18 2.62 -8.92
CA LEU A 169 -2.75 2.89 -9.03
C LEU A 169 -2.48 4.37 -8.85
N GLU A 170 -1.44 4.69 -8.11
CA GLU A 170 -0.91 6.04 -8.01
C GLU A 170 0.54 6.05 -8.51
N PHE A 171 0.88 7.07 -9.28
CA PHE A 171 2.25 7.33 -9.70
C PHE A 171 2.69 8.70 -9.15
N ARG A 172 3.84 8.74 -8.51
CA ARG A 172 4.46 9.96 -7.99
C ARG A 172 5.83 10.16 -8.65
N CYS A 173 6.11 11.39 -9.06
CA CYS A 173 7.42 11.84 -9.48
C CYS A 173 7.84 13.02 -8.58
N GLU A 174 8.99 12.93 -7.94
CA GLU A 174 9.60 14.00 -7.17
C GLU A 174 10.92 14.38 -7.84
N ALA A 175 11.08 15.64 -8.26
CA ALA A 175 12.27 16.10 -8.97
C ALA A 175 12.83 17.37 -8.31
N ALA A 176 14.15 17.43 -8.14
CA ALA A 176 14.82 18.66 -7.72
C ALA A 176 14.63 19.78 -8.76
N GLY A 177 14.65 21.03 -8.29
CA GLY A 177 14.64 22.20 -9.17
C GLY A 177 13.80 23.35 -8.63
N GLU A 178 13.73 24.43 -9.41
CA GLU A 178 12.88 25.57 -9.10
C GLU A 178 11.39 25.20 -9.20
N PRO A 179 10.51 25.86 -8.44
CA PRO A 179 9.08 25.56 -8.42
C PRO A 179 8.44 25.81 -9.79
N VAL A 180 8.10 24.73 -10.48
CA VAL A 180 7.44 24.77 -11.79
C VAL A 180 6.35 23.71 -11.78
N ASN A 181 5.10 24.14 -12.01
CA ASN A 181 3.99 23.21 -12.21
C ASN A 181 3.83 22.93 -13.71
N PRO A 182 4.34 21.80 -14.24
CA PRO A 182 4.19 21.47 -15.65
C PRO A 182 2.73 21.14 -16.03
N LEU A 183 1.85 20.92 -15.06
CA LEU A 183 0.44 20.57 -15.30
C LEU A 183 -0.48 21.79 -15.45
N GLN A 184 0.03 23.01 -15.28
CA GLN A 184 -0.81 24.22 -15.31
C GLN A 184 -1.27 24.57 -16.73
N GLU A 185 -2.58 24.71 -16.94
CA GLU A 185 -3.16 25.12 -18.23
C GLU A 185 -2.60 26.47 -18.69
N GLY A 186 -2.05 26.51 -19.91
CA GLY A 186 -1.54 27.73 -20.56
C GLY A 186 -0.02 27.88 -20.56
N VAL A 187 0.74 27.04 -19.85
CA VAL A 187 2.21 27.00 -19.97
C VAL A 187 2.63 26.32 -21.29
N GLN A 188 1.83 25.35 -21.76
CA GLN A 188 2.10 24.50 -22.93
C GLN A 188 0.79 23.89 -23.52
N SER A 189 -0.20 24.70 -23.91
CA SER A 189 -1.54 24.19 -24.33
C SER A 189 -1.55 23.26 -25.57
N ASP A 190 -0.45 23.21 -26.33
CA ASP A 190 -0.27 22.36 -27.51
C ASP A 190 0.67 21.16 -27.28
N ASP A 191 1.11 20.93 -26.05
CA ASP A 191 2.02 19.82 -25.77
C ASP A 191 1.28 18.48 -25.84
N ILE A 192 1.75 17.63 -26.74
CA ILE A 192 1.23 16.28 -26.98
C ILE A 192 1.45 15.42 -25.72
N GLY A 193 2.56 15.60 -25.00
CA GLY A 193 2.89 14.83 -23.80
C GLY A 193 1.91 15.09 -22.66
N LEU A 194 1.54 16.36 -22.43
CA LEU A 194 0.51 16.71 -21.45
C LEU A 194 -0.85 16.10 -21.77
N LYS A 195 -1.24 16.10 -23.05
CA LYS A 195 -2.49 15.46 -23.51
C LYS A 195 -2.43 13.93 -23.32
N LEU A 196 -1.27 13.31 -23.54
CA LEU A 196 -1.06 11.89 -23.28
C LEU A 196 -1.18 11.58 -21.79
N ILE A 197 -0.51 12.33 -20.91
CA ILE A 197 -0.64 12.20 -19.45
C ILE A 197 -2.12 12.31 -19.03
N GLN A 198 -2.79 13.40 -19.38
CA GLN A 198 -4.21 13.65 -19.04
C GLN A 198 -5.15 12.53 -19.52
N SER A 199 -4.85 11.92 -20.67
CA SER A 199 -5.66 10.83 -21.19
C SER A 199 -5.55 9.54 -20.34
N ARG A 200 -4.47 9.36 -19.57
CA ARG A 200 -4.15 8.15 -18.78
C ARG A 200 -4.42 8.27 -17.28
N ILE A 201 -4.74 9.48 -16.79
CA ILE A 201 -4.96 9.75 -15.37
C ILE A 201 -6.41 10.13 -15.08
N GLU A 202 -6.90 9.78 -13.89
CA GLU A 202 -8.20 10.23 -13.35
C GLU A 202 -8.08 11.58 -12.65
N ASP A 203 -6.97 11.79 -11.96
CA ASP A 203 -6.69 13.00 -11.18
C ASP A 203 -5.19 13.27 -11.15
N SER A 204 -4.83 14.54 -10.93
CA SER A 204 -3.44 14.94 -10.72
C SER A 204 -3.32 16.06 -9.69
N GLN A 205 -2.21 16.06 -8.95
CA GLN A 205 -1.86 17.12 -8.02
C GLN A 205 -0.40 17.51 -8.20
N TYR A 206 -0.10 18.79 -7.97
CA TYR A 206 1.25 19.33 -7.90
C TYR A 206 1.48 19.96 -6.53
N ARG A 207 2.67 19.75 -5.97
CA ARG A 207 3.15 20.41 -4.76
C ARG A 207 4.63 20.75 -4.91
N TYR A 208 5.07 21.77 -4.20
CA TYR A 208 6.48 22.12 -4.08
C TYR A 208 6.86 22.12 -2.60
N GLU A 209 7.73 21.20 -2.20
CA GLU A 209 8.20 21.05 -0.83
C GLU A 209 9.68 20.65 -0.82
N ASN A 210 10.45 21.13 0.15
CA ASN A 210 11.86 20.76 0.33
C ASN A 210 12.75 20.91 -0.93
N HIS A 211 12.51 21.94 -1.75
CA HIS A 211 13.21 22.18 -3.03
C HIS A 211 12.98 21.11 -4.09
N LYS A 212 11.85 20.40 -4.01
CA LYS A 212 11.42 19.42 -5.00
C LYS A 212 10.03 19.74 -5.54
N ASN A 213 9.89 19.59 -6.85
CA ASN A 213 8.62 19.54 -7.56
C ASN A 213 8.04 18.13 -7.39
N MET A 214 6.83 18.03 -6.85
CA MET A 214 6.16 16.76 -6.60
C MET A 214 4.90 16.67 -7.43
N LEU A 215 4.88 15.72 -8.37
CA LEU A 215 3.74 15.39 -9.22
C LEU A 215 3.11 14.10 -8.72
N PHE A 216 1.79 14.14 -8.55
CA PHE A 216 0.98 13.01 -8.11
C PHE A 216 -0.07 12.73 -9.17
N PHE A 217 -0.17 11.48 -9.60
CA PHE A 217 -1.09 11.04 -10.63
C PHE A 217 -1.88 9.84 -10.13
N LYS A 218 -3.21 9.92 -10.18
CA LYS A 218 -4.06 8.75 -10.03
C LYS A 218 -4.27 8.14 -11.41
N VAL A 219 -3.73 6.94 -11.65
CA VAL A 219 -3.77 6.30 -12.96
C VAL A 219 -5.16 5.72 -13.20
N LYS A 220 -5.69 5.87 -14.43
CA LYS A 220 -6.98 5.27 -14.81
C LYS A 220 -6.93 3.75 -14.72
N GLY A 221 -7.88 3.19 -13.97
CA GLY A 221 -8.29 1.80 -14.12
C GLY A 221 -9.05 1.57 -15.42
N GLU A 222 -9.25 0.30 -15.79
CA GLU A 222 -10.11 -0.09 -16.93
C GLU A 222 -11.56 0.41 -16.79
#